data_AF-A0A6P1Z9D5-F1
#
_entry.id   AF-A0A6P1Z9D5-F1
#
_cell.length_a   1.000
_cell.length_b   1.000
_cell.length_c   1.000
_cell.angle_alpha   90.00
_cell.angle_beta   90.00
_cell.angle_gamma   90.00
#
_symmetry.space_group_name_H-M   'P 1'
#
loop_
_entity.id
_entity.type
_entity.pdbx_description
1 polymer ?
#
loop_
_entity_poly.entity_id
_entity_poly.type
_entity_poly.pdbx_seq_one_letter_code
_entity_poly.pdbx_strand_id
1 'polypeptide(L)'
;QRGEWVRPMGNLLAGRTVGLVGCGRVGMRLSALLEPFGCAIIGTDPCPSDSACFPLTPLSELLERSHIVSLHLPYSADVHHLIAAQALARMRSDAILINTSRGGLLDEQALVQALSEERIAGAAIDCY
;
A
#
# COMPACT_ATOMS: atom_id res chain seq x y z
N GLN A 1 -24.94 18.21 2.82
CA GLN A 1 -23.75 18.96 3.28
C GLN A 1 -24.22 20.23 4.00
N ARG A 2 -23.60 20.64 5.12
CA ARG A 2 -24.10 21.70 6.03
C ARG A 2 -23.89 23.15 5.54
N GLY A 3 -23.53 23.38 4.28
CA GLY A 3 -23.23 24.72 3.77
C GLY A 3 -21.91 25.32 4.31
N GLU A 4 -21.16 24.56 5.10
CA GLU A 4 -19.84 24.96 5.62
C GLU A 4 -18.73 24.56 4.64
N TRP A 5 -17.87 25.51 4.28
CA TRP A 5 -16.67 25.27 3.48
C TRP A 5 -15.49 24.88 4.37
N VAL A 6 -15.43 23.60 4.74
CA VAL A 6 -14.29 23.05 5.48
C VAL A 6 -13.14 22.76 4.51
N ARG A 7 -11.91 23.19 4.85
CA ARG A 7 -10.69 22.93 4.06
C ARG A 7 -9.80 21.93 4.78
N PRO A 8 -10.10 20.61 4.72
CA PRO A 8 -9.25 19.61 5.34
C PRO A 8 -7.87 19.62 4.66
N MET A 9 -6.82 19.57 5.47
CA MET A 9 -5.43 19.53 4.97
C MET A 9 -5.02 18.06 4.78
N GLY A 10 -4.63 17.70 3.56
CA GLY A 10 -4.10 16.38 3.23
C GLY A 10 -2.56 16.34 3.23
N ASN A 11 -2.02 15.18 2.86
CA ASN A 11 -0.58 15.01 2.67
C ASN A 11 -0.19 15.17 1.19
N LEU A 12 0.96 15.81 0.94
CA LEU A 12 1.54 15.90 -0.40
C LEU A 12 2.15 14.55 -0.82
N LEU A 13 1.93 14.15 -2.08
CA LEU A 13 2.54 12.93 -2.64
C LEU A 13 4.03 13.10 -2.98
N ALA A 14 4.44 14.29 -3.39
CA ALA A 14 5.84 14.56 -3.73
C ALA A 14 6.77 14.24 -2.56
N GLY A 15 7.84 13.49 -2.86
CA GLY A 15 8.81 13.02 -1.86
C GLY A 15 8.35 11.84 -1.01
N ARG A 16 7.13 11.34 -1.18
CA ARG A 16 6.66 10.13 -0.49
C ARG A 16 7.13 8.87 -1.19
N THR A 17 7.27 7.82 -0.40
CA THR A 17 7.62 6.48 -0.86
C THR A 17 6.35 5.65 -1.04
N VAL A 18 6.15 5.11 -2.25
CA VAL A 18 5.06 4.18 -2.57
C VAL A 18 5.64 2.77 -2.73
N GLY A 19 5.18 1.86 -1.89
CA GLY A 19 5.51 0.45 -1.92
C GLY A 19 4.48 -0.34 -2.73
N LEU A 20 4.93 -1.00 -3.79
CA LEU A 20 4.10 -1.85 -4.64
C LEU A 20 4.29 -3.31 -4.24
N VAL A 21 3.22 -3.96 -3.76
CA VAL A 21 3.20 -5.41 -3.51
C VAL A 21 2.57 -6.07 -4.73
N GLY A 22 3.40 -6.65 -5.60
CA GLY A 22 3.01 -7.06 -6.94
C GLY A 22 3.46 -6.03 -7.99
N CYS A 23 4.48 -6.41 -8.76
CA CYS A 23 5.13 -5.65 -9.83
C CYS A 23 4.78 -6.23 -11.22
N GLY A 24 3.57 -6.77 -11.36
CA GLY A 24 2.99 -7.18 -12.64
C GLY A 24 2.39 -6.01 -13.42
N ARG A 25 1.49 -6.30 -14.36
CA ARG A 25 0.91 -5.30 -15.28
C ARG A 25 0.28 -4.09 -14.58
N VAL A 26 -0.44 -4.28 -13.49
CA VAL A 26 -1.12 -3.20 -12.76
C VAL A 26 -0.12 -2.37 -11.95
N GLY A 27 0.74 -3.01 -11.16
CA GLY A 27 1.77 -2.32 -10.37
C GLY A 27 2.70 -1.47 -11.25
N MET A 28 3.14 -2.02 -12.39
CA MET A 28 3.98 -1.28 -13.34
C MET A 28 3.26 -0.10 -14.00
N ARG A 29 1.96 -0.22 -14.26
CA ARG A 29 1.19 0.91 -14.78
C ARG A 29 1.03 2.01 -13.72
N LEU A 30 0.80 1.62 -12.46
CA LEU A 30 0.70 2.56 -11.37
C LEU A 30 2.04 3.29 -11.12
N SER A 31 3.18 2.59 -11.16
CA SER A 31 4.49 3.23 -10.98
C SER A 31 4.74 4.34 -12.00
N ALA A 32 4.39 4.11 -13.26
CA ALA A 32 4.50 5.11 -14.33
C ALA A 32 3.56 6.30 -14.12
N LEU A 33 2.38 6.09 -13.56
CA LEU A 33 1.44 7.18 -13.23
C LEU A 33 1.91 8.01 -12.03
N LEU A 34 2.69 7.43 -11.13
CA LEU A 34 3.20 8.08 -9.93
C LEU A 34 4.51 8.84 -10.15
N GLU A 35 5.24 8.54 -11.22
CA GLU A 35 6.51 9.20 -11.56
C GLU A 35 6.37 10.74 -11.63
N PRO A 36 5.38 11.32 -12.33
CA PRO A 36 5.25 12.78 -12.42
C PRO A 36 4.87 13.45 -11.08
N PHE A 37 4.39 12.68 -10.11
CA PHE A 37 4.11 13.19 -8.76
C PHE A 37 5.36 13.31 -7.89
N GLY A 38 6.53 12.87 -8.37
CA GLY A 38 7.78 12.92 -7.61
C GLY A 38 7.81 11.93 -6.44
N CYS A 39 7.10 10.81 -6.57
CA CYS A 39 7.12 9.72 -5.58
C CYS A 39 8.37 8.85 -5.78
N ALA A 40 8.97 8.39 -4.68
CA ALA A 40 9.93 7.28 -4.72
C ALA A 40 9.16 5.96 -4.78
N ILE A 41 9.50 5.07 -5.71
CA ILE A 41 8.86 3.76 -5.82
C ILE A 41 9.79 2.68 -5.31
N ILE A 42 9.27 1.75 -4.52
CA ILE A 42 9.91 0.47 -4.18
C ILE A 42 8.90 -0.66 -4.39
N GLY A 43 9.37 -1.85 -4.71
CA GLY A 43 8.50 -2.98 -5.01
C GLY A 43 8.88 -4.26 -4.27
N THR A 44 7.93 -5.18 -4.18
CA THR A 44 8.18 -6.57 -3.80
C THR A 44 7.33 -7.48 -4.68
N ASP A 45 7.98 -8.43 -5.36
CA ASP A 45 7.33 -9.41 -6.22
C ASP A 45 8.28 -10.62 -6.40
N PRO A 46 7.81 -11.87 -6.24
CA PRO A 46 8.61 -13.06 -6.55
C PRO A 46 9.02 -13.19 -8.02
N CYS A 47 8.22 -12.64 -8.93
CA CYS A 47 8.41 -12.67 -10.38
C CYS A 47 8.06 -11.29 -10.98
N PRO A 48 8.89 -10.26 -10.74
CA PRO A 48 8.64 -8.90 -11.21
C PRO A 48 8.65 -8.83 -12.74
N SER A 49 7.99 -7.81 -13.30
CA SER A 49 8.16 -7.46 -14.72
C SER A 49 9.60 -7.05 -15.03
N ASP A 50 10.13 -7.45 -16.19
CA ASP A 50 11.45 -7.02 -16.68
C ASP A 50 11.58 -5.49 -16.84
N SER A 51 10.44 -4.80 -16.93
CA SER A 51 10.37 -3.34 -17.01
C SER A 51 10.44 -2.62 -15.66
N ALA A 52 10.56 -3.35 -14.55
CA ALA A 52 10.70 -2.77 -13.21
C ALA A 52 12.03 -2.00 -13.09
N CYS A 53 11.95 -0.66 -13.08
CA CYS A 53 13.11 0.23 -13.01
C CYS A 53 13.35 0.83 -11.61
N PHE A 54 12.71 0.26 -10.57
CA PHE A 54 12.79 0.71 -9.18
C PHE A 54 13.33 -0.41 -8.27
N PRO A 55 13.84 -0.09 -7.07
CA PRO A 55 14.38 -1.10 -6.16
C PRO A 55 13.33 -2.13 -5.74
N LEU A 56 13.71 -3.40 -5.83
CA LEU A 56 12.97 -4.51 -5.25
C LEU A 56 13.53 -4.83 -3.86
N THR A 57 12.64 -4.95 -2.89
CA THR A 57 12.97 -5.14 -1.48
C THR A 57 12.11 -6.27 -0.88
N PRO A 58 12.56 -6.91 0.21
CA PRO A 58 11.70 -7.80 0.99
C PRO A 58 10.44 -7.05 1.48
N LEU A 59 9.32 -7.77 1.63
CA LEU A 59 8.06 -7.18 2.09
C LEU A 59 8.22 -6.40 3.41
N SER A 60 9.00 -6.91 4.37
CA SER A 60 9.23 -6.22 5.64
C SER A 60 9.86 -4.84 5.46
N GLU A 61 10.88 -4.73 4.61
CA GLU A 61 11.54 -3.45 4.32
C GLU A 61 10.59 -2.51 3.57
N LEU A 62 9.81 -3.04 2.62
CA LEU A 62 8.80 -2.27 1.90
C LEU A 62 7.80 -1.64 2.87
N LEU A 63 7.26 -2.42 3.80
CA LEU A 63 6.28 -1.95 4.80
C LEU A 63 6.87 -0.86 5.70
N GLU A 64 8.11 -1.02 6.15
CA GLU A 64 8.79 -0.07 7.05
C GLU A 64 9.11 1.27 6.37
N ARG A 65 9.39 1.27 5.06
CA ARG A 65 9.81 2.45 4.30
C ARG A 65 8.66 3.18 3.59
N SER A 66 7.54 2.51 3.34
CA SER A 66 6.47 3.05 2.49
C SER A 66 5.48 3.91 3.24
N HIS A 67 5.21 5.09 2.70
CA HIS A 67 4.12 5.96 3.14
C HIS A 67 2.78 5.52 2.54
N ILE A 68 2.82 4.86 1.39
CA ILE A 68 1.65 4.26 0.75
C ILE A 68 2.03 2.84 0.37
N VAL A 69 1.27 1.84 0.81
CA VAL A 69 1.43 0.44 0.42
C VAL A 69 0.24 0.07 -0.46
N SER A 70 0.50 -0.36 -1.70
CA SER A 70 -0.55 -0.68 -2.67
C SER A 70 -0.44 -2.13 -3.14
N LEU A 71 -1.53 -2.90 -3.00
CA LEU A 71 -1.56 -4.33 -3.33
C LEU A 71 -2.03 -4.55 -4.78
N HIS A 72 -1.23 -5.28 -5.56
CA HIS A 72 -1.40 -5.57 -6.99
C HIS A 72 -1.02 -7.01 -7.36
N LEU A 73 -1.38 -7.96 -6.51
CA LEU A 73 -1.08 -9.38 -6.68
C LEU A 73 -2.36 -10.24 -6.72
N PRO A 74 -2.35 -11.36 -7.45
CA PRO A 74 -3.45 -12.32 -7.36
C PRO A 74 -3.50 -12.96 -5.96
N TYR A 75 -4.67 -13.49 -5.61
CA TYR A 75 -4.82 -14.28 -4.40
C TYR A 75 -4.37 -15.72 -4.62
N SER A 76 -3.66 -16.27 -3.64
CA SER A 76 -3.39 -17.71 -3.47
C SER A 76 -3.38 -18.05 -1.98
N ALA A 77 -3.38 -19.34 -1.63
CA ALA A 77 -3.30 -19.77 -0.23
C ALA A 77 -2.02 -19.27 0.48
N ASP A 78 -0.91 -19.17 -0.25
CA ASP A 78 0.39 -18.75 0.30
C ASP A 78 0.43 -17.27 0.70
N VAL A 79 -0.45 -16.45 0.10
CA VAL A 79 -0.58 -15.01 0.39
C VAL A 79 -1.88 -14.69 1.13
N HIS A 80 -2.56 -15.71 1.67
CA HIS A 80 -3.72 -15.50 2.52
C HIS A 80 -3.31 -14.73 3.78
N HIS A 81 -3.99 -13.63 4.06
CA HIS A 81 -3.66 -12.72 5.16
C HIS A 81 -2.19 -12.25 5.13
N LEU A 82 -1.64 -12.06 3.93
CA LEU A 82 -0.31 -11.49 3.74
C LEU A 82 -0.14 -10.18 4.54
N ILE A 83 -1.19 -9.36 4.57
CA ILE A 83 -1.25 -8.15 5.38
C ILE A 83 -2.15 -8.42 6.59
N ALA A 84 -1.55 -9.02 7.62
CA ALA A 84 -2.15 -9.26 8.94
C ALA A 84 -1.50 -8.37 10.01
N ALA A 85 -1.83 -8.61 11.28
CA ALA A 85 -1.36 -7.82 12.43
C ALA A 85 0.16 -7.56 12.43
N GLN A 86 0.98 -8.57 12.12
CA GLN A 86 2.44 -8.39 12.09
C GLN A 86 2.92 -7.48 10.95
N ALA A 87 2.28 -7.55 9.78
CA ALA A 87 2.61 -6.70 8.64
C ALA A 87 2.16 -5.25 8.90
N LEU A 88 0.95 -5.07 9.39
CA LEU A 88 0.42 -3.78 9.84
C LEU A 88 1.31 -3.17 10.92
N ALA A 89 1.80 -4.00 11.85
CA ALA A 89 2.74 -3.60 12.89
C ALA A 89 4.17 -3.29 12.41
N ARG A 90 4.47 -3.41 11.11
CA ARG A 90 5.71 -2.91 10.50
C ARG A 90 5.53 -1.63 9.69
N MET A 91 4.30 -1.33 9.30
CA MET A 91 4.03 -0.11 8.53
C MET A 91 4.39 1.14 9.33
N ARG A 92 4.62 2.25 8.64
CA ARG A 92 4.76 3.55 9.31
C ARG A 92 3.43 3.98 9.93
N SER A 93 3.45 4.74 11.02
CA SER A 93 2.22 5.28 11.60
C SER A 93 1.51 6.26 10.68
N ASP A 94 2.24 6.95 9.81
CA ASP A 94 1.69 7.84 8.78
C ASP A 94 1.35 7.11 7.46
N ALA A 95 1.45 5.78 7.42
CA ALA A 95 1.22 5.01 6.20
C ALA A 95 -0.26 4.85 5.86
N ILE A 96 -0.56 4.80 4.56
CA ILE A 96 -1.88 4.45 4.03
C ILE A 96 -1.78 3.10 3.30
N LEU A 97 -2.69 2.19 3.61
CA LEU A 97 -2.82 0.90 2.93
C LEU A 97 -3.88 0.97 1.83
N ILE A 98 -3.58 0.50 0.62
CA ILE A 98 -4.51 0.47 -0.51
C ILE A 98 -4.64 -0.97 -1.01
N ASN A 99 -5.86 -1.49 -1.02
CA ASN A 99 -6.16 -2.80 -1.61
C ASN A 99 -7.27 -2.70 -2.66
N THR A 100 -6.87 -2.75 -3.93
CA THR A 100 -7.75 -2.90 -5.10
C THR A 100 -7.58 -4.27 -5.76
N SER A 101 -7.00 -5.23 -5.05
CA SER A 101 -6.73 -6.58 -5.53
C SER A 101 -7.81 -7.57 -5.07
N ARG A 102 -7.68 -8.14 -3.87
CA ARG A 102 -8.57 -9.21 -3.35
C ARG A 102 -8.68 -9.09 -1.83
N GLY A 103 -9.87 -9.35 -1.27
CA GLY A 103 -10.14 -9.26 0.17
C GLY A 103 -9.24 -10.16 1.01
N GLY A 104 -9.13 -11.45 0.65
CA GLY A 104 -8.36 -12.46 1.38
C GLY A 104 -6.84 -12.21 1.52
N LEU A 105 -6.29 -11.15 0.93
CA LEU A 105 -4.92 -10.69 1.19
C LEU A 105 -4.79 -9.96 2.54
N LEU A 106 -5.91 -9.48 3.08
CA LEU A 106 -6.00 -8.72 4.33
C LEU A 106 -6.67 -9.55 5.41
N ASP A 107 -6.15 -9.46 6.63
CA ASP A 107 -6.92 -9.77 7.82
C ASP A 107 -7.72 -8.52 8.22
N GLU A 108 -9.02 -8.52 7.95
CA GLU A 108 -9.90 -7.38 8.22
C GLU A 108 -9.99 -7.03 9.71
N GLN A 109 -9.97 -8.03 10.60
CA GLN A 109 -10.01 -7.78 12.04
C GLN A 109 -8.73 -7.08 12.50
N ALA A 110 -7.59 -7.54 12.02
CA ALA A 110 -6.31 -6.90 12.28
C ALA A 110 -6.26 -5.47 11.70
N LEU A 111 -6.84 -5.24 10.53
CA LEU A 111 -6.91 -3.91 9.92
C LEU A 111 -7.77 -2.95 10.75
N VAL A 112 -8.96 -3.38 11.18
CA VAL A 112 -9.84 -2.57 12.05
C VAL A 112 -9.14 -2.22 13.35
N GLN A 113 -8.45 -3.17 13.97
CA GLN A 113 -7.68 -2.92 15.18
C GLN A 113 -6.55 -1.91 14.93
N ALA A 114 -5.75 -2.11 13.87
CA ALA A 114 -4.66 -1.21 13.53
C ALA A 114 -5.13 0.22 13.24
N LEU A 115 -6.29 0.40 12.61
CA LEU A 115 -6.88 1.72 12.38
C LEU A 115 -7.40 2.34 13.68
N SER A 116 -8.05 1.54 14.53
CA SER A 116 -8.60 2.02 15.82
C SER A 116 -7.51 2.43 16.81
N GLU A 117 -6.34 1.79 16.74
CA GLU A 117 -5.16 2.08 17.54
C GLU A 117 -4.25 3.15 16.89
N GLU A 118 -4.67 3.77 15.78
CA GLU A 118 -3.87 4.73 15.00
C GLU A 118 -2.49 4.18 14.60
N ARG A 119 -2.38 2.85 14.46
CA ARG A 119 -1.16 2.16 14.05
C ARG A 119 -0.79 2.49 12.62
N ILE A 120 -1.77 2.78 11.77
CA ILE A 120 -1.61 3.32 10.41
C ILE A 120 -2.59 4.48 10.23
N ALA A 121 -2.25 5.43 9.35
CA ALA A 121 -3.05 6.65 9.16
C ALA A 121 -4.36 6.40 8.43
N GLY A 122 -4.47 5.32 7.66
CA GLY A 122 -5.69 4.99 6.94
C GLY A 122 -5.58 3.80 6.03
N ALA A 123 -6.73 3.40 5.48
CA ALA A 123 -6.81 2.38 4.44
C ALA A 123 -7.90 2.72 3.42
N ALA A 124 -7.69 2.29 2.17
CA ALA A 124 -8.67 2.35 1.08
C ALA A 124 -8.82 0.95 0.46
N ILE A 125 -10.02 0.38 0.59
CA ILE A 125 -10.31 -1.01 0.23
C ILE A 125 -11.45 -1.05 -0.80
N ASP A 126 -11.25 -1.76 -1.90
CA ASP A 126 -12.25 -1.95 -2.97
C ASP A 126 -12.82 -3.38 -3.01
N CYS A 127 -12.19 -4.33 -2.33
CA CYS A 127 -12.54 -5.76 -2.37
C CYS A 127 -12.73 -6.34 -0.98
N TYR A 128 -13.73 -7.22 -0.84
CA TYR A 128 -14.06 -8.02 0.35
C TYR A 128 -14.18 -9.50 -0.08
#